data_AF-A0AA37IBT0-F1
#
_entry.id   AF-A0AA37IBT0-F1
#
_cell.length_a   1.000
_cell.length_b   1.000
_cell.length_c   1.000
_cell.angle_alpha   90.00
_cell.angle_beta   90.00
_cell.angle_gamma   90.00
#
_symmetry.space_group_name_H-M   'P 1'
#
loop_
_entity.id
_entity.type
_entity.pdbx_description
1 polymer ?
#
loop_
_entity_poly.entity_id
_entity_poly.type
_entity_poly.pdbx_seq_one_letter_code
_entity_poly.pdbx_strand_id
1 'polypeptide(L)'
;MTAEMFCERLRASAAALDWKESVVDAFTARQFRGRAEVNEKGLPQDVIGLRLGDYPVLVASIELGNLVDLHASLRSLHTQMVIARSYMAAEEVINAHIMLIALAPDPLQDWRRALDLAERDETVCRKLIWTPNPDDLDQSYALFTARTFLATPWKSALSVQSAPLDRNHGLVLRTLEKHGLSQDAAARWIGLASQIHDDPDNLVAALTTAREAS
;
A
#
# COMPACT_ATOMS: atom_id res chain seq x y z
N MET A 1 -18.37 -9.47 -16.77
CA MET A 1 -17.41 -8.45 -16.31
C MET A 1 -16.01 -8.98 -16.54
N THR A 2 -15.11 -8.22 -17.15
CA THR A 2 -13.72 -8.64 -17.46
C THR A 2 -12.71 -7.86 -16.62
N ALA A 3 -11.45 -8.33 -16.56
CA ALA A 3 -10.36 -7.57 -15.93
C ALA A 3 -10.14 -6.20 -16.60
N GLU A 4 -10.33 -6.09 -17.92
CA GLU A 4 -10.29 -4.81 -18.64
C GLU A 4 -11.37 -3.84 -18.17
N MET A 5 -12.63 -4.28 -18.05
CA MET A 5 -13.71 -3.42 -17.55
C MET A 5 -13.46 -2.98 -16.10
N PHE A 6 -12.88 -3.86 -15.28
CA PHE A 6 -12.51 -3.51 -13.90
C PHE A 6 -11.35 -2.50 -13.86
N CYS A 7 -10.34 -2.70 -14.71
CA CYS A 7 -9.24 -1.77 -14.94
C CYS A 7 -9.77 -0.36 -15.30
N GLU A 8 -10.68 -0.25 -16.27
CA GLU A 8 -11.27 1.03 -16.66
C GLU A 8 -12.00 1.72 -15.50
N ARG A 9 -12.74 0.96 -14.67
CA ARG A 9 -13.39 1.52 -13.47
C ARG A 9 -12.38 2.06 -12.45
N LEU A 10 -11.27 1.35 -12.23
CA LEU A 10 -10.19 1.80 -11.33
C LEU A 10 -9.52 3.07 -11.85
N ARG A 11 -9.24 3.14 -13.15
CA ARG A 11 -8.68 4.31 -13.82
C ARG A 11 -9.61 5.51 -13.71
N ALA A 12 -10.92 5.31 -13.96
CA ALA A 12 -11.93 6.35 -13.80
C ALA A 12 -12.00 6.87 -12.35
N SER A 13 -11.88 5.99 -11.37
CA SER A 13 -11.85 6.37 -9.94
C SER A 13 -10.60 7.18 -9.59
N ALA A 14 -9.43 6.81 -10.12
CA ALA A 14 -8.20 7.57 -9.92
C ALA A 14 -8.26 8.94 -10.62
N ALA A 15 -8.79 9.00 -11.84
CA ALA A 15 -8.99 10.26 -12.57
C ALA A 15 -9.93 11.22 -11.82
N ALA A 16 -11.00 10.71 -11.20
CA ALA A 16 -11.89 11.51 -10.36
C ALA A 16 -11.20 12.13 -9.12
N LEU A 17 -10.06 11.57 -8.71
CA LEU A 17 -9.23 12.09 -7.62
C LEU A 17 -8.11 13.05 -8.08
N ASP A 18 -8.07 13.36 -9.38
CA ASP A 18 -7.02 14.11 -10.06
C ASP A 18 -5.64 13.44 -9.97
N TRP A 19 -5.63 12.10 -10.03
CA TRP A 19 -4.40 11.32 -10.01
C TRP A 19 -3.97 10.93 -11.42
N LYS A 20 -2.65 10.89 -11.65
CA LYS A 20 -2.10 10.31 -12.88
C LYS A 20 -2.41 8.82 -12.91
N GLU A 21 -2.94 8.35 -14.03
CA GLU A 21 -3.21 6.94 -14.24
C GLU A 21 -2.51 6.49 -15.53
N SER A 22 -1.95 5.28 -15.52
CA SER A 22 -1.33 4.69 -16.72
C SER A 22 -1.28 3.17 -16.64
N VAL A 23 -1.41 2.52 -17.79
CA VAL A 23 -1.04 1.10 -17.94
C VAL A 23 0.49 0.99 -18.01
N VAL A 24 1.04 0.03 -17.26
CA VAL A 24 2.49 -0.18 -17.14
C VAL A 24 2.83 -1.64 -17.47
N ASP A 25 3.16 -1.90 -18.73
CA ASP A 25 3.51 -3.25 -19.22
C ASP A 25 4.70 -3.88 -18.49
N ALA A 26 5.60 -3.05 -17.95
CA ALA A 26 6.73 -3.52 -17.17
C ALA A 26 6.29 -4.30 -15.90
N PHE A 27 5.09 -4.04 -15.37
CA PHE A 27 4.58 -4.77 -14.20
C PHE A 27 4.09 -6.18 -14.55
N THR A 28 3.79 -6.45 -15.81
CA THR A 28 3.42 -7.79 -16.31
C THR A 28 4.57 -8.46 -17.07
N ALA A 29 5.77 -7.85 -17.05
CA ALA A 29 6.97 -8.43 -17.63
C ALA A 29 7.29 -9.79 -16.96
N ARG A 30 7.64 -10.78 -17.79
CA ARG A 30 7.99 -12.14 -17.32
C ARG A 30 9.43 -12.29 -16.83
N GLN A 31 10.19 -11.20 -16.90
CA GLN A 31 11.62 -11.16 -16.62
C GLN A 31 11.86 -10.27 -15.41
N PHE A 32 12.79 -10.66 -14.54
CA PHE A 32 13.27 -9.78 -13.48
C PHE A 32 14.23 -8.76 -14.06
N ARG A 33 14.10 -7.48 -13.69
CA ARG A 33 15.03 -6.45 -14.15
C ARG A 33 16.47 -6.79 -13.74
N GLY A 34 17.33 -7.08 -14.71
CA GLY A 34 18.74 -7.41 -14.49
C GLY A 34 19.07 -8.91 -14.43
N ARG A 35 18.14 -9.83 -14.70
CA ARG A 35 18.44 -11.27 -14.90
C ARG A 35 17.99 -11.73 -16.28
N ALA A 36 18.78 -12.58 -16.94
CA ALA A 36 18.47 -13.12 -18.27
C ALA A 36 17.43 -14.25 -18.25
N GLU A 37 17.14 -14.83 -17.08
CA GLU A 37 16.20 -15.94 -16.94
C GLU A 37 14.75 -15.44 -17.08
N VAL A 38 14.04 -16.00 -18.06
CA VAL A 38 12.60 -15.78 -18.24
C VAL A 38 11.87 -16.72 -17.29
N ASN A 39 10.95 -16.19 -16.48
CA ASN A 39 10.09 -17.04 -15.68
C ASN A 39 9.07 -17.73 -16.60
N GLU A 40 9.19 -19.05 -16.76
CA GLU A 40 8.29 -19.85 -17.60
C GLU A 40 6.92 -20.07 -16.97
N LYS A 41 6.73 -19.75 -15.69
CA LYS A 41 5.41 -19.86 -15.05
C LYS A 41 4.45 -18.86 -15.68
N GLY A 42 3.43 -19.40 -16.35
CA GLY A 42 2.37 -18.63 -16.98
C GLY A 42 1.69 -17.72 -15.98
N LEU A 43 1.61 -16.44 -16.33
CA LEU A 43 0.69 -15.52 -15.70
C LEU A 43 -0.75 -15.91 -16.05
N PRO A 44 -1.73 -15.61 -15.18
CA PRO A 44 -3.12 -15.56 -15.60
C PRO A 44 -3.23 -14.76 -16.91
N GLN A 45 -4.10 -15.19 -17.82
CA GLN A 45 -4.11 -14.66 -19.20
C GLN A 45 -4.48 -13.17 -19.27
N ASP A 46 -5.05 -12.60 -18.21
CA ASP A 46 -5.67 -11.27 -18.19
C ASP A 46 -5.07 -10.34 -17.12
N VAL A 47 -3.82 -10.57 -16.70
CA VAL A 47 -3.15 -9.67 -15.77
C VAL A 47 -2.81 -8.35 -16.47
N ILE A 48 -3.22 -7.23 -15.86
CA ILE A 48 -2.95 -5.86 -16.31
C ILE A 48 -2.17 -5.13 -15.22
N GLY A 49 -1.07 -4.50 -15.61
CA GLY A 49 -0.28 -3.64 -14.73
C GLY A 49 -0.75 -2.19 -14.81
N LEU A 50 -1.04 -1.57 -13.66
CA LEU A 50 -1.49 -0.19 -13.56
C LEU A 50 -0.63 0.60 -12.58
N ARG A 51 -0.52 1.91 -12.83
CA ARG A 51 -0.10 2.90 -11.85
C ARG A 51 -1.26 3.87 -11.65
N LEU A 52 -1.74 3.98 -10.41
CA LEU A 52 -2.82 4.88 -9.99
C LEU A 52 -2.26 5.87 -8.97
N GLY A 53 -1.80 7.04 -9.41
CA GLY A 53 -0.97 7.92 -8.59
C GLY A 53 0.34 7.23 -8.18
N ASP A 54 0.64 7.23 -6.89
CA ASP A 54 1.82 6.57 -6.31
C ASP A 54 1.57 5.10 -5.92
N TYR A 55 0.48 4.52 -6.42
CA TYR A 55 0.06 3.14 -6.12
C TYR A 55 0.22 2.24 -7.35
N PRO A 56 1.26 1.40 -7.40
CA PRO A 56 1.35 0.31 -8.37
C PRO A 56 0.29 -0.76 -8.08
N VAL A 57 -0.45 -1.18 -9.10
CA VAL A 57 -1.52 -2.16 -8.97
C VAL A 57 -1.40 -3.24 -10.06
N LEU A 58 -1.46 -4.51 -9.66
CA LEU A 58 -1.75 -5.61 -10.58
C LEU A 58 -3.25 -5.91 -10.53
N VAL A 59 -3.89 -5.91 -11.70
CA VAL A 59 -5.31 -6.24 -11.88
C VAL A 59 -5.42 -7.58 -12.59
N ALA A 60 -6.25 -8.50 -12.10
CA ALA A 60 -6.50 -9.78 -12.76
C ALA A 60 -7.88 -10.33 -12.39
N SER A 61 -8.43 -11.23 -13.21
CA SER A 61 -9.59 -12.03 -12.80
C SER A 61 -9.18 -13.33 -12.12
N ILE A 62 -10.07 -13.82 -11.26
CA ILE A 62 -10.00 -15.13 -10.64
C ILE A 62 -11.35 -15.82 -10.79
N GLU A 63 -11.34 -17.06 -11.25
CA GLU A 63 -12.54 -17.89 -11.29
C GLU A 63 -12.71 -18.62 -9.96
N LEU A 64 -13.91 -18.51 -9.39
CA LEU A 64 -14.28 -19.14 -8.13
C LEU A 64 -14.88 -20.53 -8.37
N GLY A 65 -14.06 -21.43 -8.92
CA GLY A 65 -14.43 -22.84 -9.16
C GLY A 65 -14.02 -23.77 -8.02
N ASN A 66 -12.74 -23.73 -7.61
CA ASN A 66 -12.24 -24.49 -6.47
C ASN A 66 -11.11 -23.76 -5.72
N LEU A 67 -10.89 -24.14 -4.47
CA LEU A 67 -9.89 -23.52 -3.61
C LEU A 67 -8.44 -23.76 -4.06
N VAL A 68 -8.16 -24.87 -4.74
CA VAL A 68 -6.80 -25.21 -5.18
C VAL A 68 -6.34 -24.24 -6.27
N ASP A 69 -7.21 -23.98 -7.25
CA ASP A 69 -6.97 -23.09 -8.38
C ASP A 69 -6.92 -21.63 -7.93
N LEU A 70 -7.75 -21.25 -6.96
CA LEU A 70 -7.66 -19.93 -6.31
C LEU A 70 -6.27 -19.72 -5.71
N HIS A 71 -5.79 -20.65 -4.87
CA HIS A 71 -4.48 -20.53 -4.25
C HIS A 71 -3.33 -20.59 -5.28
N ALA A 72 -3.46 -21.39 -6.33
CA ALA A 72 -2.47 -21.44 -7.41
C ALA A 72 -2.39 -20.09 -8.16
N SER A 73 -3.54 -19.50 -8.47
CA SER A 73 -3.65 -18.19 -9.12
C SER A 73 -3.04 -17.09 -8.26
N LEU A 74 -3.39 -17.06 -6.96
CA LEU A 74 -2.82 -16.11 -5.99
C LEU A 74 -1.30 -16.24 -5.88
N ARG A 75 -0.78 -17.47 -5.85
CA ARG A 75 0.68 -17.72 -5.81
C ARG A 75 1.37 -17.22 -7.09
N SER A 76 0.74 -17.39 -8.25
CA SER A 76 1.27 -16.86 -9.52
C SER A 76 1.33 -15.34 -9.50
N LEU A 77 0.26 -14.69 -9.04
CA LEU A 77 0.18 -13.23 -8.91
C LEU A 77 1.17 -12.67 -7.89
N HIS A 78 1.38 -13.35 -6.76
CA HIS A 78 2.44 -13.01 -5.80
C HIS A 78 3.83 -13.04 -6.43
N THR A 79 4.11 -14.09 -7.20
CA THR A 79 5.37 -14.20 -7.92
C THR A 79 5.53 -13.06 -8.91
N GLN A 80 4.45 -12.71 -9.63
CA GLN A 80 4.46 -11.58 -10.55
C GLN A 80 4.70 -10.25 -9.84
N MET A 81 4.06 -10.02 -8.69
CA MET A 81 4.27 -8.81 -7.92
C MET A 81 5.74 -8.67 -7.47
N VAL A 82 6.38 -9.77 -7.07
CA VAL A 82 7.82 -9.75 -6.74
C VAL A 82 8.66 -9.33 -7.95
N ILE A 83 8.32 -9.79 -9.16
CA ILE A 83 8.99 -9.36 -10.40
C ILE A 83 8.71 -7.88 -10.68
N ALA A 84 7.44 -7.48 -10.63
CA ALA A 84 6.99 -6.12 -10.89
C ALA A 84 7.69 -5.09 -9.99
N ARG A 85 7.95 -5.43 -8.72
CA ARG A 85 8.69 -4.58 -7.77
C ARG A 85 10.08 -4.18 -8.25
N SER A 86 10.73 -4.97 -9.12
CA SER A 86 12.03 -4.59 -9.71
C SER A 86 11.94 -3.45 -10.73
N TYR A 87 10.72 -3.12 -11.17
CA TYR A 87 10.41 -2.03 -12.10
C TYR A 87 9.78 -0.81 -11.43
N MET A 88 9.50 -0.88 -10.12
CA MET A 88 8.92 0.21 -9.33
C MET A 88 10.01 1.10 -8.72
N ALA A 89 9.67 2.35 -8.40
CA ALA A 89 10.54 3.17 -7.55
C ALA A 89 10.55 2.63 -6.11
N ALA A 90 11.63 2.86 -5.35
CA ALA A 90 11.80 2.27 -4.02
C ALA A 90 10.69 2.71 -3.05
N GLU A 91 10.24 3.94 -3.18
CA GLU A 91 9.14 4.55 -2.44
C GLU A 91 7.76 4.00 -2.82
N GLU A 92 7.57 3.54 -4.07
CA GLU A 92 6.29 2.99 -4.56
C GLU A 92 6.08 1.55 -4.09
N VAL A 93 7.16 0.83 -3.80
CA VAL A 93 7.13 -0.60 -3.50
C VAL A 93 6.25 -0.93 -2.28
N ILE A 94 6.22 -0.06 -1.28
CA ILE A 94 5.37 -0.25 -0.09
C ILE A 94 3.87 -0.03 -0.40
N ASN A 95 3.58 0.68 -1.49
CA ASN A 95 2.23 1.00 -1.96
C ASN A 95 1.73 0.02 -3.02
N ALA A 96 2.46 -1.05 -3.30
CA ALA A 96 2.05 -2.04 -4.30
C ALA A 96 0.82 -2.85 -3.84
N HIS A 97 -0.15 -3.02 -4.73
CA HIS A 97 -1.38 -3.76 -4.45
C HIS A 97 -1.70 -4.78 -5.55
N ILE A 98 -2.41 -5.83 -5.18
CA ILE A 98 -3.08 -6.72 -6.14
C ILE A 98 -4.59 -6.51 -5.98
N MET A 99 -5.28 -6.15 -7.05
CA MET A 99 -6.74 -6.00 -7.09
C MET A 99 -7.34 -7.05 -8.00
N LEU A 100 -8.25 -7.86 -7.48
CA LEU A 100 -8.81 -9.01 -8.19
C LEU A 100 -10.29 -8.81 -8.42
N ILE A 101 -10.76 -9.31 -9.56
CA ILE A 101 -12.18 -9.50 -9.81
C ILE A 101 -12.53 -10.98 -9.72
N ALA A 102 -13.43 -11.32 -8.82
CA ALA A 102 -13.92 -12.68 -8.65
C ALA A 102 -15.11 -12.95 -9.58
N LEU A 103 -14.96 -13.96 -10.42
CA LEU A 103 -15.95 -14.36 -11.42
C LEU A 103 -16.57 -15.71 -11.06
N ALA A 104 -17.84 -15.89 -11.45
CA ALA A 104 -18.58 -17.16 -11.40
C ALA A 104 -18.46 -17.93 -10.06
N PRO A 105 -18.84 -17.34 -8.91
CA PRO A 105 -18.87 -18.07 -7.64
C PRO A 105 -19.78 -19.29 -7.75
N ASP A 106 -19.23 -20.48 -7.48
CA ASP A 106 -20.03 -21.67 -7.22
C ASP A 106 -21.00 -21.38 -6.05
N PRO A 107 -22.33 -21.42 -6.26
CA PRO A 107 -23.32 -21.08 -5.24
C PRO A 107 -23.34 -22.08 -4.08
N LEU A 108 -22.73 -23.27 -4.23
CA LEU A 108 -22.68 -24.30 -3.21
C LEU A 108 -21.50 -24.13 -2.23
N GLN A 109 -20.54 -23.26 -2.53
CA GLN A 109 -19.36 -23.03 -1.71
C GLN A 109 -19.43 -21.69 -0.96
N ASP A 110 -19.03 -21.70 0.31
CA ASP A 110 -18.86 -20.46 1.09
C ASP A 110 -17.56 -19.74 0.69
N TRP A 111 -17.62 -19.03 -0.43
CA TRP A 111 -16.51 -18.23 -0.93
C TRP A 111 -16.15 -17.06 -0.02
N ARG A 112 -17.08 -16.56 0.79
CA ARG A 112 -16.85 -15.37 1.62
C ARG A 112 -15.68 -15.59 2.57
N ARG A 113 -15.63 -16.76 3.22
CA ARG A 113 -14.53 -17.11 4.13
C ARG A 113 -13.20 -17.29 3.39
N ALA A 114 -13.22 -17.91 2.22
CA ALA A 114 -12.03 -18.12 1.41
C ALA A 114 -11.43 -16.80 0.92
N LEU A 115 -12.28 -15.88 0.45
CA LEU A 115 -11.89 -14.55 0.01
C LEU A 115 -11.35 -13.71 1.18
N ASP A 116 -11.99 -13.76 2.36
CA ASP A 116 -11.49 -13.07 3.56
C ASP A 116 -10.09 -13.57 3.96
N LEU A 117 -9.88 -14.89 3.95
CA LEU A 117 -8.55 -15.46 4.21
C LEU A 117 -7.51 -15.04 3.17
N ALA A 118 -7.90 -15.00 1.89
CA ALA A 118 -7.03 -14.55 0.81
C ALA A 118 -6.65 -13.07 0.90
N GLU A 119 -7.58 -12.19 1.30
CA GLU A 119 -7.31 -10.77 1.52
C GLU A 119 -6.40 -10.52 2.72
N ARG A 120 -6.49 -11.36 3.76
CA ARG A 120 -5.69 -11.24 5.01
C ARG A 120 -4.25 -11.77 4.89
N ASP A 121 -3.96 -12.58 3.90
CA ASP A 121 -2.58 -12.92 3.58
C ASP A 121 -1.89 -11.66 3.05
N GLU A 122 -0.92 -11.09 3.77
CA GLU A 122 -0.15 -9.92 3.31
C GLU A 122 1.34 -10.26 3.12
N THR A 123 1.67 -11.54 2.89
CA THR A 123 3.06 -12.01 2.76
C THR A 123 3.89 -11.28 1.69
N VAL A 124 3.25 -10.84 0.59
CA VAL A 124 3.91 -10.11 -0.49
C VAL A 124 3.48 -8.64 -0.56
N CYS A 125 2.17 -8.42 -0.57
CA CYS A 125 1.54 -7.10 -0.64
C CYS A 125 0.06 -7.23 -0.28
N ARG A 126 -0.60 -6.07 -0.14
CA ARG A 126 -2.03 -5.99 0.14
C ARG A 126 -2.84 -6.46 -1.07
N LYS A 127 -3.83 -7.31 -0.80
CA LYS A 127 -4.75 -7.87 -1.79
C LYS A 127 -6.17 -7.43 -1.50
N LEU A 128 -6.90 -7.09 -2.54
CA LEU A 128 -8.31 -6.71 -2.45
C LEU A 128 -9.08 -7.41 -3.56
N ILE A 129 -10.17 -8.08 -3.21
CA ILE A 129 -10.99 -8.85 -4.13
C ILE A 129 -12.35 -8.19 -4.24
N TRP A 130 -12.75 -7.88 -5.46
CA TRP A 130 -14.10 -7.41 -5.78
C TRP A 130 -14.94 -8.59 -6.26
N THR A 131 -16.10 -8.78 -5.63
CA THR A 131 -17.16 -9.68 -6.09
C THR A 131 -18.27 -8.82 -6.73
N PRO A 132 -18.32 -8.70 -8.07
CA PRO A 132 -19.35 -7.91 -8.74
C PRO A 132 -20.75 -8.46 -8.43
N ASN A 133 -21.67 -7.58 -8.05
CA ASN A 133 -23.09 -7.94 -7.97
C ASN A 133 -23.72 -7.64 -9.33
N PRO A 134 -24.23 -8.64 -10.08
CA PRO A 134 -24.84 -8.39 -11.38
C PRO A 134 -26.09 -7.51 -11.30
N ASP A 135 -26.80 -7.53 -10.16
CA ASP A 135 -28.04 -6.75 -9.97
C ASP A 135 -27.77 -5.28 -9.62
N ASP A 136 -26.65 -5.00 -8.96
CA ASP A 136 -26.23 -3.64 -8.60
C ASP A 136 -24.70 -3.52 -8.60
N LEU A 137 -24.18 -3.36 -9.81
CA LEU A 137 -22.75 -3.33 -10.04
C LEU A 137 -22.07 -2.09 -9.47
N ASP A 138 -22.74 -0.94 -9.53
CA ASP A 138 -22.18 0.33 -9.08
C ASP A 138 -22.12 0.38 -7.56
N GLN A 139 -23.15 -0.12 -6.86
CA GLN A 139 -23.09 -0.27 -5.41
C GLN A 139 -22.00 -1.25 -4.98
N SER A 140 -21.88 -2.41 -5.63
CA SER A 140 -20.85 -3.38 -5.26
C SER A 140 -19.44 -2.85 -5.50
N TYR A 141 -19.25 -2.06 -6.57
CA TYR A 141 -17.99 -1.37 -6.85
C TYR A 141 -17.70 -0.27 -5.81
N ALA A 142 -18.71 0.52 -5.41
CA ALA A 142 -18.57 1.53 -4.37
C ALA A 142 -18.17 0.90 -3.02
N LEU A 143 -18.77 -0.23 -2.64
CA LEU A 143 -18.38 -0.98 -1.44
C LEU A 143 -16.95 -1.50 -1.52
N PHE A 144 -16.51 -1.95 -2.70
CA PHE A 144 -15.13 -2.35 -2.92
C PHE A 144 -14.16 -1.17 -2.77
N THR A 145 -14.39 -0.07 -3.49
CA THR A 145 -13.53 1.14 -3.47
C THR A 145 -13.44 1.79 -2.09
N ALA A 146 -14.52 1.73 -1.30
CA ALA A 146 -14.53 2.21 0.09
C ALA A 146 -13.46 1.54 0.99
N ARG A 147 -12.98 0.33 0.64
CA ARG A 147 -11.94 -0.40 1.38
C ARG A 147 -10.53 -0.15 0.85
N THR A 148 -10.38 0.61 -0.23
CA THR A 148 -9.11 0.84 -0.90
C THR A 148 -8.61 2.27 -0.66
N PHE A 149 -7.38 2.55 -1.11
CA PHE A 149 -6.83 3.91 -1.06
C PHE A 149 -7.64 4.90 -1.92
N LEU A 150 -8.44 4.42 -2.89
CA LEU A 150 -9.30 5.26 -3.74
C LEU A 150 -10.44 5.92 -2.95
N ALA A 151 -10.78 5.42 -1.76
CA ALA A 151 -11.74 6.07 -0.88
C ALA A 151 -11.26 7.45 -0.39
N THR A 152 -9.94 7.64 -0.28
CA THR A 152 -9.27 8.86 0.23
C THR A 152 -9.95 9.53 1.45
N PRO A 153 -10.33 8.78 2.51
CA PRO A 153 -11.09 9.34 3.63
C PRO A 153 -10.36 10.48 4.36
N TRP A 154 -9.03 10.57 4.22
CA TRP A 154 -8.22 11.65 4.76
C TRP A 154 -8.38 12.99 4.03
N LYS A 155 -8.83 13.01 2.77
CA LYS A 155 -9.08 14.28 2.05
C LYS A 155 -10.22 15.08 2.68
N SER A 156 -11.20 14.39 3.28
CA SER A 156 -12.33 14.99 3.99
C SER A 156 -12.14 15.01 5.52
N ALA A 157 -11.11 14.35 6.04
CA ALA A 157 -10.79 14.39 7.46
C ALA A 157 -10.25 15.77 7.86
N LEU A 158 -10.86 16.39 8.85
CA LEU A 158 -10.32 17.60 9.45
C LEU A 158 -8.96 17.29 10.07
N SER A 159 -7.92 18.03 9.68
CA SER A 159 -6.62 17.95 10.33
C SER A 159 -6.78 18.29 11.81
N VAL A 160 -6.54 17.31 12.69
CA VAL A 160 -6.54 17.54 14.13
C VAL A 160 -5.12 17.92 14.51
N GLN A 161 -4.89 19.21 14.72
CA GLN A 161 -3.64 19.69 15.32
C GLN A 161 -3.57 19.21 16.78
N SER A 162 -2.40 18.76 17.23
CA SER A 162 -2.15 18.27 18.61
C SER A 162 -2.80 16.93 18.93
N ALA A 163 -2.86 16.02 17.95
CA ALA A 163 -3.21 14.63 18.17
C ALA A 163 -2.28 14.00 19.24
N PRO A 164 -2.70 12.95 19.95
CA PRO A 164 -1.88 12.32 20.98
C PRO A 164 -0.48 11.91 20.51
N LEU A 165 -0.33 11.53 19.22
CA LEU A 165 0.95 11.23 18.59
C LEU A 165 1.82 12.47 18.32
N ASP A 166 1.22 13.66 18.21
CA ASP A 166 1.94 14.95 18.11
C ASP A 166 2.53 15.38 19.46
N ARG A 167 2.09 14.76 20.56
CA ARG A 167 2.54 15.06 21.93
C ARG A 167 3.80 14.28 22.35
N ASN A 168 4.59 13.81 21.38
CA ASN A 168 5.88 13.15 21.66
C ASN A 168 6.85 14.06 22.43
N HIS A 169 6.73 15.38 22.27
CA HIS A 169 7.51 16.37 23.01
C HIS A 169 7.46 16.20 24.53
N GLY A 170 6.28 15.93 25.10
CA GLY A 170 6.12 15.75 26.55
C GLY A 170 6.65 14.41 27.07
N LEU A 171 6.76 13.39 26.21
CA LEU A 171 7.38 12.11 26.54
C LEU A 171 8.92 12.23 26.49
N VAL A 172 9.44 12.86 25.44
CA VAL A 172 10.88 13.11 25.28
C VAL A 172 11.43 13.96 26.43
N LEU A 173 10.73 15.05 26.79
CA LEU A 173 11.16 15.93 27.89
C LEU A 173 11.29 15.18 29.22
N ARG A 174 10.26 14.42 29.62
CA ARG A 174 10.28 13.60 30.84
C ARG A 174 11.36 12.51 30.81
N THR A 175 11.67 12.00 29.63
CA THR A 175 12.72 10.97 29.47
C THR A 175 14.10 11.58 29.64
N LEU A 176 14.35 12.75 29.03
CA LEU A 176 15.61 13.49 29.18
C LEU A 176 15.84 13.94 30.63
N GLU A 177 14.80 14.43 31.31
CA GLU A 177 14.85 14.78 32.73
C GLU A 177 15.17 13.56 33.61
N LYS A 178 14.52 12.42 33.36
CA LYS A 178 14.80 11.16 34.06
C LYS A 178 16.25 10.70 33.89
N HIS A 179 16.88 11.05 32.76
CA HIS A 179 18.28 10.74 32.47
C HIS A 179 19.26 11.85 32.88
N GLY A 180 18.81 12.81 33.69
CA GLY A 180 19.66 13.77 34.39
C GLY A 180 19.86 15.10 33.69
N LEU A 181 19.06 15.44 32.67
CA LEU A 181 19.04 16.79 32.12
C LEU A 181 18.12 17.70 32.95
N SER A 182 18.50 18.96 33.09
CA SER A 182 17.59 19.99 33.61
C SER A 182 16.42 20.19 32.63
N GLN A 183 15.28 20.66 33.13
CA GLN A 183 14.10 20.96 32.30
C GLN A 183 14.44 21.91 31.15
N ASP A 184 15.26 22.94 31.42
CA ASP A 184 15.70 23.92 30.43
C ASP A 184 16.65 23.33 29.38
N ALA A 185 17.51 22.38 29.76
CA ALA A 185 18.36 21.67 28.80
C ALA A 185 17.57 20.65 27.98
N ALA A 186 16.64 19.93 28.58
CA ALA A 186 15.75 19.01 27.88
C ALA A 186 14.89 19.74 26.83
N ALA A 187 14.36 20.92 27.16
CA ALA A 187 13.62 21.77 26.23
C ALA A 187 14.50 22.27 25.07
N ARG A 188 15.75 22.68 25.35
CA ARG A 188 16.73 23.06 24.32
C ARG A 188 17.09 21.90 23.39
N TRP A 189 17.29 20.71 23.94
CA TRP A 189 17.57 19.49 23.17
C TRP A 189 16.46 19.14 22.19
N ILE A 190 15.21 19.24 22.66
CA ILE A 190 14.03 19.04 21.81
C ILE A 190 13.99 20.07 20.68
N GLY A 191 14.20 21.36 21.01
CA GLY A 191 14.22 22.43 20.02
C GLY A 191 15.28 22.25 18.93
N LEU A 192 16.48 21.79 19.30
CA LEU A 192 17.56 21.48 18.37
C LEU A 192 17.23 20.27 17.48
N ALA A 193 16.67 19.20 18.06
CA ALA A 193 16.31 17.98 17.33
C ALA A 193 15.12 18.18 16.36
N SER A 194 14.22 19.12 16.66
CA SER A 194 13.10 19.48 15.79
C SER A 194 13.50 20.33 14.58
N GLN A 195 14.72 20.90 14.57
CA GLN A 195 15.26 21.60 13.42
C GLN A 195 15.90 20.57 12.48
N ILE A 196 15.33 20.40 11.27
CA ILE A 196 15.91 19.55 10.23
C ILE A 196 17.34 20.06 9.95
N HIS A 197 18.35 19.29 10.36
CA HIS A 197 19.76 19.55 10.08
C HIS A 197 20.28 18.45 9.17
N ASP A 198 20.79 18.85 7.99
CA ASP A 198 21.50 17.97 7.07
C ASP A 198 22.93 17.63 7.54
N ASP A 199 23.29 18.03 8.77
CA ASP A 199 24.62 17.84 9.36
C ASP A 199 24.52 17.23 10.78
N PRO A 200 24.69 15.90 10.89
CA PRO A 200 24.61 15.17 12.15
C PRO A 200 25.70 15.57 13.16
N ASP A 201 26.90 15.92 12.71
CA ASP A 201 28.03 16.19 13.58
C ASP A 201 27.83 17.52 14.32
N ASN A 202 27.32 18.52 13.61
CA ASN A 202 26.95 19.81 14.18
C ASN A 202 25.78 19.69 15.17
N LEU A 203 24.80 18.83 14.89
CA LEU A 203 23.69 18.56 15.81
C LEU A 203 24.20 17.93 17.12
N VAL A 204 25.09 16.94 17.05
CA VAL A 204 25.67 16.29 18.23
C VAL A 204 26.47 17.27 19.08
N ALA A 205 27.27 18.13 18.45
CA ALA A 205 28.01 19.18 19.15
C ALA A 205 27.07 20.15 19.89
N ALA A 206 26.02 20.63 19.21
CA ALA A 206 25.03 21.55 19.79
C ALA A 206 24.27 20.94 20.97
N LEU A 207 23.88 19.66 20.88
CA LEU A 207 23.23 18.93 21.98
C LEU A 207 24.17 18.78 23.18
N THR A 208 25.44 18.43 22.95
CA THR A 208 26.44 18.27 24.02
C THR A 208 26.67 19.58 24.76
N THR A 209 26.83 20.70 24.05
CA THR A 209 26.94 22.04 24.65
C THR A 209 25.70 22.43 25.44
N ALA A 210 24.50 22.12 24.94
CA ALA A 210 23.26 22.41 25.65
C ALA A 210 23.12 21.62 26.97
N ARG A 211 23.77 20.45 27.08
CA ARG A 211 23.85 19.67 28.32
C ARG A 211 24.83 20.25 29.33
N GLU A 212 26.00 20.69 28.88
CA GLU A 212 27.04 21.29 29.74
C GLU A 212 26.62 22.64 30.34
N ALA A 213 25.72 23.35 29.66
CA ALA A 213 25.10 24.58 30.14
C ALA A 213 23.91 24.34 31.10
N SER A 214 23.92 23.22 31.85
CA SER A 214 22.95 22.86 32.90
C SER A 214 23.55 22.96 34.30
#